data_AF-A0A2S2NLE0-F1
#
_entry.id   AF-A0A2S2NLE0-F1
#
_cell.length_a   1.000
_cell.length_b   1.000
_cell.length_c   1.000
_cell.angle_alpha   90.00
_cell.angle_beta   90.00
_cell.angle_gamma   90.00
#
_symmetry.space_group_name_H-M   'P 1'
#
loop_
_entity.id
_entity.type
_entity.pdbx_description
1 polymer ?
#
loop_
_entity_poly.entity_id
_entity_poly.type
_entity_poly.pdbx_seq_one_letter_code
_entity_poly.pdbx_strand_id
1 'polypeptide(L)'
;MRKKAANDFEKDFFKLLNNAVFGKTMESMRKRMKMELVSSDQRLQKLINRTTFKHCTTYNENLNAVSLENKIIDFCKPIYIGFAVLDISKTLMYDYHYNVMQKHYGDKIELMYTDTGKLLLLLLSLY
;
A
#
# COMPACT_ATOMS: atom_id res chain seq x y z
N MET A 1 -20.74 4.49 6.79
CA MET A 1 -20.05 5.79 6.95
C MET A 1 -19.94 6.52 5.62
N ARG A 2 -19.17 6.04 4.63
CA ARG A 2 -19.08 6.71 3.31
C ARG A 2 -20.41 6.91 2.56
N LYS A 3 -21.31 5.91 2.55
CA LYS A 3 -22.65 6.02 1.93
C LYS A 3 -23.59 7.02 2.64
N LYS A 4 -23.27 7.41 3.87
CA LYS A 4 -24.08 8.32 4.70
C LYS A 4 -23.49 9.74 4.78
N ALA A 5 -22.39 10.01 4.08
CA ALA A 5 -21.73 11.31 4.06
C ALA A 5 -22.62 12.33 3.33
N ALA A 6 -22.69 13.55 3.86
CA ALA A 6 -23.55 14.60 3.31
C ALA A 6 -22.84 15.45 2.24
N ASN A 7 -21.51 15.45 2.23
CA ASN A 7 -20.67 16.24 1.34
C ASN A 7 -19.45 15.44 0.85
N ASP A 8 -18.79 15.94 -0.19
CA ASP A 8 -17.65 15.27 -0.80
C ASP A 8 -16.43 15.19 0.13
N PHE A 9 -16.24 16.20 0.98
CA PHE A 9 -15.17 16.21 1.98
C PHE A 9 -15.29 15.01 2.94
N GLU A 10 -16.46 14.79 3.54
CA GLU A 10 -16.70 13.66 4.44
C GLU A 10 -16.53 12.33 3.72
N LYS A 11 -17.01 12.24 2.47
CA LYS A 11 -16.89 11.03 1.65
C LYS A 11 -15.42 10.66 1.42
N ASP A 12 -14.57 11.65 1.14
CA ASP A 12 -13.14 11.44 0.94
C ASP A 12 -12.40 11.18 2.25
N PHE A 13 -12.78 11.87 3.33
CA PHE A 13 -12.25 11.60 4.67
C PHE A 13 -12.50 10.15 5.10
N PHE A 14 -13.74 9.65 4.98
CA PHE A 14 -14.06 8.27 5.33
C PHE A 14 -13.43 7.25 4.37
N LYS A 15 -13.26 7.60 3.09
CA LYS A 15 -12.53 6.76 2.14
C LYS A 15 -11.06 6.63 2.57
N LEU A 16 -10.42 7.75 2.89
CA LEU A 16 -9.03 7.78 3.33
C LEU A 16 -8.85 7.02 4.63
N LEU A 17 -9.76 7.17 5.60
CA LEU A 17 -9.67 6.49 6.89
C LEU A 17 -9.65 4.97 6.73
N ASN A 18 -10.54 4.43 5.89
CA ASN A 18 -10.55 2.98 5.62
C ASN A 18 -9.29 2.53 4.89
N ASN A 19 -8.86 3.26 3.85
CA ASN A 19 -7.68 2.91 3.07
C ASN A 19 -6.38 3.02 3.89
N ALA A 20 -6.27 4.02 4.77
CA ALA A 20 -5.12 4.25 5.61
C ALA A 20 -4.96 3.15 6.66
N VAL A 21 -6.05 2.73 7.31
CA VAL A 21 -6.03 1.62 8.26
C VAL A 21 -5.60 0.33 7.58
N PHE A 22 -6.18 0.02 6.43
CA PHE A 22 -5.79 -1.13 5.63
C PHE A 22 -4.31 -1.08 5.20
N GLY A 23 -3.86 0.05 4.65
CA GLY A 23 -2.46 0.22 4.26
C GLY A 23 -1.50 0.09 5.45
N LYS A 24 -1.94 0.52 6.64
CA LYS A 24 -1.14 0.42 7.87
C LYS A 24 -1.03 -1.01 8.38
N THR A 25 -2.06 -1.85 8.23
CA THR A 25 -1.99 -3.26 8.64
C THR A 25 -1.04 -4.06 7.74
N MET A 26 -0.93 -3.70 6.46
CA MET A 26 -0.04 -4.33 5.49
C MET A 26 1.37 -3.70 5.40
N GLU A 27 1.72 -2.78 6.30
CA GLU A 27 3.01 -2.11 6.28
C GLU A 27 4.18 -3.09 6.45
N SER A 28 5.16 -3.04 5.53
CA SER A 28 6.37 -3.85 5.64
C SER A 28 7.38 -3.23 6.60
N MET A 29 7.51 -3.82 7.79
CA MET A 29 8.45 -3.36 8.82
C MET A 29 9.92 -3.46 8.39
N ARG A 30 10.25 -4.36 7.45
CA ARG A 30 11.60 -4.52 6.89
C ARG A 30 12.03 -3.34 6.03
N LYS A 31 11.08 -2.63 5.41
CA LYS A 31 11.36 -1.46 4.58
C LYS A 31 11.56 -0.18 5.39
N ARG A 32 11.27 -0.20 6.69
CA ARG A 32 11.58 0.94 7.55
C ARG A 32 13.09 1.08 7.66
N MET A 33 13.56 2.30 7.44
CA MET A 33 14.94 2.69 7.69
C MET A 33 14.97 3.84 8.67
N LYS A 34 16.05 3.94 9.43
CA LYS A 34 16.30 5.07 10.30
C LYS A 34 17.14 6.07 9.54
N MET A 35 16.67 7.31 9.45
CA MET A 35 17.40 8.39 8.80
C MET A 35 17.69 9.46 9.84
N GLU A 36 18.92 9.97 9.84
CA GLU A 36 19.36 11.04 10.74
C GLU A 36 19.97 12.17 9.91
N LEU A 37 19.47 13.39 10.09
CA LEU A 37 20.05 14.60 9.52
C LEU A 37 21.12 15.12 10.48
N VAL A 38 22.32 15.35 9.97
CA VAL A 38 23.50 15.69 10.77
C VAL A 38 24.23 16.87 10.14
N SER A 39 24.54 17.86 10.98
CA SER A 39 25.31 19.04 10.60
C SER A 39 26.71 19.11 11.23
N SER A 40 27.04 18.16 12.11
CA SER A 40 28.33 18.08 12.78
C SER A 40 29.15 16.90 12.26
N ASP A 41 30.39 17.17 11.84
CA ASP A 41 31.30 16.16 11.30
C ASP A 41 31.62 15.05 12.31
N GLN A 42 31.75 15.40 13.60
CA GLN A 42 31.99 14.42 14.66
C GLN A 42 30.84 13.41 14.76
N ARG A 43 29.59 13.89 14.64
CA ARG A 43 28.41 13.03 14.67
C ARG A 43 28.30 12.22 13.39
N LEU A 44 28.62 12.81 12.25
CA LEU A 44 28.62 12.13 10.95
C LEU A 44 29.57 10.93 10.96
N GLN A 45 30.84 11.14 11.38
CA GLN A 45 31.82 10.07 11.51
C GLN A 45 31.34 8.96 12.45
N LYS A 46 30.73 9.33 13.59
CA LYS A 46 30.17 8.34 14.54
C LYS A 46 29.05 7.49 13.93
N LEU A 47 28.26 8.04 13.00
CA LEU A 47 27.21 7.29 12.32
C LEU A 47 27.74 6.41 11.18
N ILE A 48 28.72 6.90 10.42
CA ILE A 48 29.40 6.13 9.36
C ILE A 48 30.09 4.90 9.94
N ASN A 49 30.70 5.02 11.12
CA ASN A 49 31.39 3.93 11.79
C ASN A 49 30.44 2.87 12.40
N ARG A 50 29.11 3.03 12.31
CA ARG A 50 28.17 2.00 12.77
C ARG A 50 28.07 0.90 11.73
N THR A 51 28.00 -0.35 12.20
CA THR A 51 27.74 -1.52 11.34
C THR A 51 26.38 -1.47 10.65
N THR A 52 25.47 -0.60 11.10
CA THR A 52 24.15 -0.39 10.49
C THR A 52 24.14 0.70 9.43
N PHE A 53 25.28 1.32 9.11
CA PHE A 53 25.37 2.33 8.08
C PHE A 53 25.03 1.75 6.70
N LYS A 54 24.14 2.43 5.96
CA LYS A 54 23.81 2.08 4.58
C LYS A 54 24.32 3.10 3.59
N HIS A 55 23.95 4.36 3.80
CA HIS A 55 24.23 5.41 2.83
C HIS A 55 24.27 6.78 3.50
N CYS A 56 25.09 7.68 2.97
CA CYS A 56 25.13 9.08 3.35
C CYS A 56 24.84 9.93 2.11
N THR A 57 23.90 10.86 2.20
CA THR A 57 23.59 11.83 1.16
C THR A 57 23.92 13.23 1.66
N THR A 58 24.88 13.88 1.04
CA THR A 58 25.25 15.26 1.35
C THR A 58 24.27 16.20 0.65
N TYR A 59 23.59 17.05 1.42
CA TYR A 59 22.72 18.09 0.86
C TYR A 59 23.51 19.37 0.65
N ASN A 60 24.19 19.85 1.69
CA ASN A 60 25.04 21.04 1.69
C ASN A 60 26.32 20.76 2.50
N GLU A 61 27.28 21.67 2.47
CA GLU A 61 28.56 21.57 3.21
C GLU A 61 28.37 21.23 4.71
N ASN A 62 27.33 21.81 5.34
CA ASN A 62 27.02 21.62 6.75
C ASN A 62 25.79 20.72 7.00
N LEU A 63 25.31 19.95 6.01
CA LEU A 63 24.13 19.11 6.21
C LEU A 63 24.20 17.80 5.41
N ASN A 64 24.20 16.70 6.14
CA ASN A 64 24.25 15.34 5.62
C ASN A 64 23.07 14.52 6.14
N ALA A 65 22.47 13.72 5.28
CA ALA A 65 21.49 12.71 5.63
C ALA A 65 22.17 11.34 5.71
N VAL A 66 22.13 10.71 6.88
CA VAL A 66 22.66 9.36 7.08
C VAL A 66 21.52 8.36 7.22
N SER A 67 21.46 7.42 6.29
CA SER A 67 20.53 6.30 6.30
C SER A 67 21.16 5.09 6.98
N LEU A 68 20.45 4.57 7.98
CA LEU A 68 20.83 3.44 8.82
C LEU A 68 19.81 2.31 8.68
N GLU A 69 20.30 1.08 8.64
CA GLU A 69 19.49 -0.12 8.72
C GLU A 69 19.06 -0.42 10.15
N ASN A 70 17.90 -1.05 10.30
CA ASN A 70 17.41 -1.46 11.62
C ASN A 70 18.08 -2.78 12.02
N LYS A 71 18.89 -2.74 13.09
CA LYS A 71 19.54 -3.93 13.66
C LYS A 71 18.54 -4.98 14.14
N ILE A 72 17.41 -4.53 14.69
CA ILE A 72 16.33 -5.37 15.20
C ILE A 72 15.06 -4.89 14.51
N ILE A 73 14.32 -5.82 13.90
CA ILE A 73 13.05 -5.56 13.24
C ILE A 73 11.96 -6.17 14.10
N ASP A 74 11.11 -5.32 14.65
CA ASP A 74 9.92 -5.75 15.38
C ASP A 74 8.71 -5.88 14.43
N PHE A 75 8.11 -7.07 14.39
CA PHE A 75 6.98 -7.38 13.53
C PHE A 75 5.64 -7.05 14.21
N CYS A 76 5.45 -5.77 14.52
CA CYS A 76 4.29 -5.29 15.26
C CYS A 76 3.04 -5.02 14.41
N LYS A 77 3.01 -5.45 13.14
CA LYS A 77 1.90 -5.18 12.20
C LYS A 77 0.99 -6.40 12.07
N PRO A 78 -0.34 -6.22 12.20
CA PRO A 78 -1.31 -7.31 12.05
C PRO A 78 -1.58 -7.59 10.55
N ILE A 79 -0.54 -8.06 9.84
CA ILE A 79 -0.57 -8.27 8.39
C ILE A 79 -1.68 -9.25 7.97
N TYR A 80 -1.97 -10.24 8.81
CA TYR A 80 -3.02 -11.23 8.57
C TYR A 80 -4.41 -10.60 8.39
N ILE A 81 -4.69 -9.47 9.05
CA ILE A 81 -5.97 -8.76 8.88
C ILE A 81 -6.05 -8.15 7.48
N GLY A 82 -4.99 -7.46 7.05
CA GLY A 82 -4.92 -6.89 5.70
C GLY A 82 -4.98 -7.96 4.62
N PHE A 83 -4.30 -9.08 4.85
CA PHE A 83 -4.37 -10.24 3.96
C PHE A 83 -5.80 -10.79 3.83
N ALA A 84 -6.50 -11.03 4.95
CA ALA A 84 -7.86 -11.53 4.92
C ALA A 84 -8.83 -10.57 4.21
N VAL A 85 -8.70 -9.26 4.44
CA VAL A 85 -9.52 -8.25 3.74
C VAL A 85 -9.29 -8.27 2.23
N LEU A 86 -8.03 -8.39 1.78
CA LEU A 86 -7.71 -8.53 0.35
C LEU A 86 -8.29 -9.80 -0.25
N ASP A 87 -8.15 -10.92 0.46
CA ASP A 87 -8.60 -12.21 -0.02
C ASP A 87 -10.11 -12.22 -0.22
N ILE A 88 -10.86 -11.77 0.80
CA ILE A 88 -12.32 -11.59 0.72
C ILE A 88 -12.70 -10.66 -0.44
N SER A 89 -11.97 -9.55 -0.63
CA SER A 89 -12.25 -8.60 -1.72
C SER A 89 -12.08 -9.25 -3.09
N LYS A 90 -11.04 -10.08 -3.28
CA LYS A 90 -10.80 -10.82 -4.52
C LYS A 90 -11.86 -11.90 -4.73
N THR A 91 -12.21 -12.66 -3.69
CA THR A 91 -13.26 -13.67 -3.75
C THR A 91 -14.58 -13.06 -4.20
N LEU A 92 -14.96 -11.91 -3.65
CA LEU A 92 -16.18 -11.20 -4.06
C LEU A 92 -16.13 -10.74 -5.52
N MET A 93 -14.98 -10.23 -5.99
CA MET A 93 -14.83 -9.84 -7.39
C MET A 93 -14.95 -11.03 -8.34
N TYR A 94 -14.32 -12.16 -7.99
CA TYR A 94 -14.41 -13.38 -8.79
C TYR A 94 -15.81 -13.98 -8.77
N ASP A 95 -16.45 -14.02 -7.60
CA ASP A 95 -17.83 -14.48 -7.46
C ASP A 95 -18.77 -13.65 -8.34
N TYR A 96 -18.64 -12.32 -8.31
CA TYR A 96 -19.42 -11.45 -9.20
C TYR A 96 -19.17 -11.73 -10.68
N HIS A 97 -17.90 -11.91 -11.09
CA HIS A 97 -17.60 -12.19 -12.49
C HIS A 97 -18.15 -13.54 -12.95
N TYR A 98 -17.79 -14.63 -12.26
CA TYR A 98 -18.10 -16.00 -12.67
C TYR A 98 -19.55 -16.38 -12.38
N ASN A 99 -20.09 -16.00 -11.22
CA ASN A 99 -21.42 -16.42 -10.78
C ASN A 99 -22.55 -15.44 -11.14
N VAL A 100 -22.25 -14.19 -11.49
CA VAL A 100 -23.27 -13.21 -11.92
C VAL A 100 -23.10 -12.86 -13.39
N MET A 101 -22.00 -12.24 -13.78
CA MET A 101 -21.83 -11.70 -15.14
C MET A 101 -21.72 -12.82 -16.18
N GLN A 102 -20.85 -13.81 -15.97
CA GLN A 102 -20.68 -14.91 -16.92
C GLN A 102 -21.91 -15.81 -17.00
N LYS A 103 -22.64 -16.04 -15.90
CA LYS A 103 -23.91 -16.78 -15.96
C LYS A 103 -25.00 -16.03 -16.74
N HIS A 104 -25.02 -14.71 -16.68
CA HIS A 104 -26.04 -13.91 -17.37
C HIS A 104 -25.76 -13.75 -18.87
N TYR A 105 -24.50 -13.52 -19.25
CA TYR A 105 -24.12 -13.25 -20.65
C TYR A 105 -23.55 -14.48 -21.37
N GLY A 106 -23.26 -15.58 -20.67
CA GLY A 106 -22.69 -16.79 -21.24
C GLY A 106 -21.34 -16.53 -21.91
N ASP A 107 -21.18 -17.03 -23.14
CA ASP A 107 -19.96 -16.83 -23.93
C ASP A 107 -19.86 -15.43 -24.57
N LYS A 108 -20.86 -14.57 -24.35
CA LYS A 108 -20.89 -13.21 -24.90
C LYS A 108 -20.16 -12.19 -24.03
N ILE A 109 -19.45 -12.63 -22.99
CA ILE A 109 -18.68 -11.74 -22.12
C ILE A 109 -17.24 -12.18 -22.03
N GLU A 110 -16.34 -11.22 -22.24
CA GLU A 110 -14.89 -11.43 -22.15
C GLU A 110 -14.30 -10.49 -21.10
N LEU A 111 -13.51 -11.05 -20.18
CA LEU A 111 -12.79 -10.28 -19.17
C LEU A 111 -11.49 -9.74 -19.77
N MET A 112 -11.46 -8.43 -20.01
CA MET A 112 -10.33 -7.76 -20.64
C MET A 112 -9.27 -7.34 -19.62
N TYR A 113 -9.69 -6.81 -18.49
CA TYR A 113 -8.77 -6.25 -17.50
C TYR A 113 -9.36 -6.25 -16.10
N THR A 114 -8.48 -6.38 -15.10
CA THR A 114 -8.83 -6.26 -13.69
C THR A 114 -7.88 -5.29 -13.00
N ASP A 115 -8.42 -4.36 -12.23
CA ASP A 115 -7.65 -3.48 -11.34
C ASP A 115 -8.43 -3.24 -10.06
N THR A 116 -7.84 -3.58 -8.93
CA THR A 116 -8.23 -3.21 -7.55
C THR A 116 -9.70 -2.79 -7.38
N GLY A 117 -10.62 -3.76 -7.44
CA GLY A 117 -12.06 -3.52 -7.28
C GLY A 117 -12.83 -3.19 -8.56
N LYS A 118 -12.20 -3.23 -9.74
CA LYS A 118 -12.80 -2.97 -11.04
C LYS A 118 -12.56 -4.13 -12.01
N LEU A 119 -13.56 -4.38 -12.85
CA LEU A 119 -13.52 -5.33 -13.96
C LEU A 119 -13.85 -4.57 -15.24
N LEU A 120 -13.01 -4.71 -16.27
CA LEU A 120 -13.32 -4.27 -17.63
C LEU A 120 -13.80 -5.48 -18.41
N LEU A 121 -15.06 -5.43 -18.83
CA LEU A 121 -15.74 -6.54 -19.51
C LEU A 121 -16.11 -6.08 -20.92
N LEU A 122 -15.76 -6.85 -21.93
CA LEU A 122 -16.27 -6.68 -23.28
C LEU A 122 -17.53 -7.54 -23.43
N LEU A 123 -18.61 -6.93 -23.91
CA LEU A 123 -19.83 -7.65 -24.29
C LEU A 123 -19.86 -7.81 -25.81
N LEU A 124 -19.85 -9.06 -26.26
CA LEU A 124 -19.95 -9.43 -27.66
C LEU A 124 -21.43 -9.41 -28.08
N SER A 125 -21.84 -8.34 -28.72
CA SER A 125 -23.11 -8.28 -29.44
C SER A 125 -22.92 -8.93 -30.81
N LEU A 126 -23.64 -10.01 -31.09
CA LEU A 126 -23.87 -10.45 -32.47
C LEU A 126 -24.80 -9.42 -33.13
N TYR A 127 -24.42 -8.94 -34.32
CA TYR A 127 -25.43 -8.51 -35.30
C TYR A 127 -26.25 -9.72 -35.72
#